data_AF-A0A974B5A3-F1
#
_entry.id   AF-A0A974B5A3-F1
#
_cell.length_a   1.000
_cell.length_b   1.000
_cell.length_c   1.000
_cell.angle_alpha   90.00
_cell.angle_beta   90.00
_cell.angle_gamma   90.00
#
_symmetry.space_group_name_H-M   'P 1'
#
loop_
_entity.id
_entity.type
_entity.pdbx_description
1 polymer ?
#
loop_
_entity_poly.entity_id
_entity_poly.type
_entity_poly.pdbx_seq_one_letter_code
_entity_poly.pdbx_strand_id
1 'polypeptide(L)'
;ISVFPLFLIKDILELLEKRVKSRFSHRQIYLLNSFDFKQYIKIFKEQLSLPAEFPDESFAQKWNDNVQALSENKTVQDVLQNLFHYTKDLRSLHFLLMLAVSAVTGHHPLLTAADLQEASRHHRTDSRANIVHGLSVLEICLIIAMKHLNDVYDGEPFNFQMVYNEFQKFIQRKAHSMYNFEKPVVMKAFEHLLQLELVRPLERPCVRTQREFLLVQLLLDSTQIMDALQVYPNCPTDVKQWAASSLSWL
;
A
#
# COMPACT_ATOMS: atom_id res chain seq x y z
N ILE A 1 -24.34 -38.41 -10.49
CA ILE A 1 -23.18 -37.49 -10.26
C ILE A 1 -23.76 -36.21 -9.67
N SER A 2 -23.32 -35.82 -8.47
CA SER A 2 -23.69 -34.53 -7.87
C SER A 2 -22.56 -33.54 -8.15
N VAL A 3 -22.90 -32.32 -8.59
CA VAL A 3 -21.93 -31.29 -8.95
C VAL A 3 -22.09 -30.11 -7.99
N PHE A 4 -21.01 -29.74 -7.29
CA PHE A 4 -20.97 -28.64 -6.33
C PHE A 4 -19.86 -27.65 -6.72
N PRO A 5 -20.14 -26.72 -7.65
CA PRO A 5 -19.16 -25.74 -8.07
C PRO A 5 -19.06 -24.59 -7.06
N LEU A 6 -17.86 -24.07 -6.83
CA LEU A 6 -17.62 -22.89 -6.01
C LEU A 6 -17.30 -21.70 -6.92
N PHE A 7 -17.95 -20.57 -6.67
CA PHE A 7 -17.77 -19.33 -7.43
C PHE A 7 -17.62 -18.15 -6.48
N LEU A 8 -16.84 -17.15 -6.92
CA LEU A 8 -16.72 -15.84 -6.25
C LEU A 8 -17.64 -14.77 -6.87
N ILE A 9 -18.11 -15.02 -8.10
CA ILE A 9 -18.92 -14.09 -8.88
C ILE A 9 -20.39 -14.23 -8.48
N LYS A 10 -21.04 -13.13 -8.12
CA LYS A 10 -22.46 -13.11 -7.70
C LYS A 10 -23.41 -13.42 -8.85
N ASP A 11 -23.09 -12.98 -10.06
CA ASP A 11 -23.97 -13.08 -11.24
C ASP A 11 -23.60 -14.25 -12.17
N ILE A 12 -23.01 -15.32 -11.61
CA ILE A 12 -22.54 -16.48 -12.40
C ILE A 12 -23.65 -17.08 -13.28
N LEU A 13 -24.91 -17.04 -12.83
CA LEU A 13 -26.04 -17.57 -13.58
C LEU A 13 -26.32 -16.83 -14.89
N GLU A 14 -25.86 -15.59 -15.04
CA GLU A 14 -26.03 -14.81 -16.27
C GLU A 14 -24.97 -15.16 -17.32
N LEU A 15 -23.81 -15.64 -16.86
CA LEU A 15 -22.70 -16.08 -17.72
C LEU A 15 -22.92 -17.48 -18.30
N LEU A 16 -23.88 -18.24 -17.76
CA LEU A 16 -24.18 -19.58 -18.25
C LEU A 16 -24.93 -19.54 -19.58
N GLU A 17 -24.47 -20.34 -20.54
CA GLU A 17 -25.19 -20.58 -21.79
C GLU A 17 -26.61 -21.09 -21.49
N LYS A 18 -27.60 -20.66 -22.28
CA LYS A 18 -29.03 -20.94 -22.07
C LYS A 18 -29.34 -22.42 -21.77
N ARG A 19 -28.71 -23.35 -22.50
CA ARG A 19 -28.92 -24.80 -22.36
C ARG A 19 -28.38 -25.37 -21.04
N VAL A 20 -27.35 -24.75 -20.48
CA VAL A 20 -26.73 -25.10 -19.20
C VAL A 20 -27.53 -24.49 -18.06
N LYS A 21 -27.86 -23.19 -18.17
CA LYS A 21 -28.70 -22.49 -17.19
C LYS A 21 -30.03 -23.20 -16.95
N SER A 22 -30.68 -23.65 -18.03
CA SER A 22 -31.95 -24.38 -17.96
C SER A 22 -31.86 -25.73 -17.23
N ARG A 23 -30.70 -26.39 -17.23
CA ARG A 23 -30.48 -27.68 -16.56
C ARG A 23 -29.85 -27.53 -15.18
N PHE A 24 -29.40 -26.32 -14.82
CA PHE A 24 -28.78 -26.04 -13.55
C PHE A 24 -29.85 -25.96 -12.45
N SER A 25 -29.63 -26.65 -11.34
CA SER A 25 -30.47 -26.50 -10.16
C SER A 25 -30.20 -25.12 -9.54
N HIS A 26 -31.22 -24.25 -9.48
CA HIS A 26 -31.10 -22.89 -8.93
C HIS A 26 -30.91 -22.83 -7.40
N ARG A 27 -30.41 -23.91 -6.78
CA ARG A 27 -30.05 -23.96 -5.36
C ARG A 27 -28.69 -23.31 -5.18
N GLN A 28 -28.68 -22.09 -4.65
CA GLN A 28 -27.46 -21.34 -4.36
C GLN A 28 -27.26 -21.25 -2.85
N ILE A 29 -26.03 -21.52 -2.41
CA ILE A 29 -25.61 -21.33 -1.02
C ILE A 29 -24.65 -20.16 -1.02
N TYR A 30 -25.04 -19.07 -0.36
CA TYR A 30 -24.22 -17.88 -0.22
C TYR A 30 -23.42 -17.95 1.08
N LEU A 31 -22.08 -18.01 0.95
CA LEU A 31 -21.16 -17.92 2.08
C LEU A 31 -20.77 -16.45 2.25
N LEU A 32 -21.59 -15.70 2.99
CA LEU A 32 -21.34 -14.29 3.29
C LEU A 32 -20.77 -14.14 4.70
N ASN A 33 -19.82 -13.22 4.86
CA ASN A 33 -19.27 -12.86 6.16
C ASN A 33 -20.26 -11.96 6.90
N SER A 34 -21.26 -12.56 7.53
CA SER A 34 -22.29 -11.87 8.32
C SER A 34 -21.93 -11.88 9.81
N PHE A 35 -20.74 -11.38 10.15
CA PHE A 35 -20.33 -11.25 11.55
C PHE A 35 -20.04 -9.81 11.96
N ASP A 36 -20.28 -9.54 13.24
CA ASP A 36 -19.97 -8.26 13.88
C ASP A 36 -18.55 -8.23 14.46
N PHE A 37 -18.13 -7.08 14.98
CA PHE A 37 -16.80 -6.94 15.55
C PHE A 37 -16.60 -7.81 16.80
N LYS A 38 -17.66 -8.07 17.59
CA LYS A 38 -17.57 -8.93 18.78
C LYS A 38 -17.27 -10.38 18.38
N GLN A 39 -17.93 -10.87 17.34
CA GLN A 39 -17.65 -12.18 16.75
C GLN A 39 -16.25 -12.22 16.13
N TYR A 40 -15.80 -11.12 15.52
CA TYR A 40 -14.43 -11.03 14.99
C TYR A 40 -13.36 -11.17 16.08
N ILE A 41 -13.54 -10.52 17.25
CA ILE A 41 -12.67 -10.73 18.42
C ILE A 41 -12.72 -12.18 18.90
N LYS A 42 -13.89 -12.82 18.89
CA LYS A 42 -14.02 -14.24 19.23
C LYS A 42 -13.20 -15.12 18.27
N ILE A 43 -13.27 -14.86 16.97
CA ILE A 43 -12.47 -15.58 15.97
C ILE A 43 -10.98 -15.34 16.20
N PHE A 44 -10.54 -14.10 16.45
CA PHE A 44 -9.15 -13.80 16.80
C PHE A 44 -8.63 -14.68 17.95
N LYS A 45 -9.42 -14.82 19.01
CA LYS A 45 -9.07 -15.68 20.14
C LYS A 45 -9.01 -17.15 19.74
N GLU A 46 -10.05 -17.67 19.09
CA GLU A 46 -10.12 -19.07 18.68
C GLU A 46 -8.97 -19.47 17.75
N GLN A 47 -8.51 -18.55 16.89
CA GLN A 47 -7.40 -18.81 15.96
C GLN A 47 -6.02 -18.80 16.63
N LEU A 48 -5.86 -18.10 17.76
CA LEU A 48 -4.61 -18.06 18.51
C LEU A 48 -4.58 -19.04 19.67
N SER A 49 -5.73 -19.48 20.19
CA SER A 49 -5.79 -20.40 21.32
C SER A 49 -5.27 -21.79 20.97
N LEU A 50 -4.53 -22.39 21.90
CA LEU A 50 -4.08 -23.77 21.81
C LEU A 50 -5.22 -24.73 22.17
N PRO A 51 -5.33 -25.88 21.47
CA PRO A 51 -6.38 -26.86 21.69
C PRO A 51 -6.19 -27.59 23.03
N ALA A 52 -7.26 -28.24 23.51
CA ALA A 52 -7.24 -28.97 24.77
C ALA A 52 -6.34 -30.21 24.75
N GLU A 53 -6.10 -30.80 23.57
CA GLU A 53 -5.24 -31.96 23.36
C GLU A 53 -3.73 -31.60 23.33
N PHE A 54 -3.36 -30.35 23.70
CA PHE A 54 -1.97 -29.91 23.68
C PHE A 54 -1.16 -30.59 24.80
N PRO A 55 0.05 -31.15 24.52
CA PRO A 55 0.78 -31.98 25.48
C PRO A 55 1.19 -31.31 26.80
N ASP A 56 1.47 -30.00 26.77
CA ASP A 56 1.81 -29.21 27.98
C ASP A 56 0.63 -28.33 28.38
N GLU A 57 -0.21 -28.86 29.25
CA GLU A 57 -1.41 -28.17 29.76
C GLU A 57 -1.06 -26.86 30.47
N SER A 58 0.06 -26.82 31.19
CA SER A 58 0.47 -25.63 31.95
C SER A 58 0.84 -24.47 31.01
N PHE A 59 1.55 -24.79 29.93
CA PHE A 59 1.87 -23.84 28.89
C PHE A 59 0.63 -23.44 28.09
N ALA A 60 -0.23 -24.39 27.72
CA ALA A 60 -1.47 -24.12 27.00
C ALA A 60 -2.38 -23.16 27.77
N GLN A 61 -2.54 -23.37 29.08
CA GLN A 61 -3.31 -22.48 29.93
C GLN A 61 -2.69 -21.07 29.96
N LYS A 62 -1.38 -20.98 30.21
CA LYS A 62 -0.66 -19.69 30.23
C LYS A 62 -0.77 -18.93 28.91
N TRP A 63 -0.68 -19.64 27.78
CA TRP A 63 -0.82 -19.06 26.46
C TRP A 63 -2.25 -18.58 26.21
N ASN A 64 -3.25 -19.40 26.51
CA ASN A 64 -4.67 -19.06 26.32
C ASN A 64 -5.10 -17.89 27.21
N ASP A 65 -4.62 -17.81 28.44
CA ASP A 65 -4.83 -16.66 29.34
C ASP A 65 -4.19 -15.38 28.79
N ASN A 66 -2.99 -15.48 28.19
CA ASN A 66 -2.36 -14.36 27.51
C ASN A 66 -3.18 -13.90 26.29
N VAL A 67 -3.67 -14.83 25.46
CA VAL A 67 -4.55 -14.50 24.32
C VAL A 67 -5.84 -13.85 24.77
N GLN A 68 -6.43 -14.31 25.88
CA GLN A 68 -7.59 -13.66 26.51
C GLN A 68 -7.28 -12.22 26.90
N ALA A 69 -6.18 -11.98 27.61
CA ALA A 69 -5.77 -10.64 28.02
C ALA A 69 -5.49 -9.72 26.81
N LEU A 70 -4.88 -10.24 25.75
CA LEU A 70 -4.68 -9.51 24.49
C LEU A 70 -5.99 -9.12 23.82
N SER A 71 -7.01 -9.98 23.87
CA SER A 71 -8.33 -9.68 23.27
C SER A 71 -9.07 -8.51 23.95
N GLU A 72 -8.74 -8.24 25.21
CA GLU A 72 -9.29 -7.14 26.01
C GLU A 72 -8.42 -5.87 25.96
N ASN A 73 -7.19 -6.00 25.47
CA ASN A 73 -6.25 -4.89 25.36
C ASN A 73 -6.74 -3.86 24.32
N LYS A 74 -6.84 -2.58 24.72
CA LYS A 74 -7.36 -1.51 23.86
C LYS A 74 -6.54 -1.33 22.58
N THR A 75 -5.23 -1.39 22.67
CA THR A 75 -4.32 -1.27 21.53
C THR A 75 -4.53 -2.40 20.51
N VAL A 76 -4.72 -3.62 20.99
CA VAL A 76 -5.02 -4.78 20.13
C VAL A 76 -6.40 -4.63 19.50
N GLN A 77 -7.42 -4.21 20.26
CA GLN A 77 -8.74 -3.95 19.73
C GLN A 77 -8.73 -2.87 18.65
N ASP A 78 -7.94 -1.80 18.81
CA ASP A 78 -7.80 -0.76 17.80
C ASP A 78 -7.17 -1.30 16.51
N VAL A 79 -6.14 -2.15 16.61
CA VAL A 79 -5.55 -2.84 15.45
C VAL A 79 -6.57 -3.73 14.74
N LEU A 80 -7.31 -4.56 15.48
CA LEU A 80 -8.30 -5.47 14.93
C LEU A 80 -9.50 -4.71 14.35
N GLN A 81 -9.91 -3.60 14.98
CA GLN A 81 -11.01 -2.76 14.51
C GLN A 81 -10.65 -2.07 13.20
N ASN A 82 -9.42 -1.54 13.09
CA ASN A 82 -8.91 -0.98 11.85
C ASN A 82 -8.89 -2.03 10.73
N LEU A 83 -8.43 -3.25 11.01
CA LEU A 83 -8.45 -4.33 10.03
C LEU A 83 -9.88 -4.71 9.62
N PHE A 84 -10.80 -4.82 10.58
CA PHE A 84 -12.20 -5.17 10.35
C PHE A 84 -12.96 -4.12 9.53
N HIS A 85 -12.65 -2.83 9.72
CA HIS A 85 -13.21 -1.75 8.90
C HIS A 85 -12.67 -1.76 7.47
N TYR A 86 -11.41 -2.16 7.29
CA TYR A 86 -10.80 -2.28 5.97
C TYR A 86 -11.30 -3.50 5.20
N THR A 87 -11.33 -4.66 5.85
CA THR A 87 -11.83 -5.91 5.28
C THR A 87 -12.49 -6.79 6.32
N LYS A 88 -13.55 -7.50 5.90
CA LYS A 88 -14.21 -8.52 6.72
C LYS A 88 -13.79 -9.93 6.32
N ASP A 89 -12.71 -10.09 5.57
CA ASP A 89 -12.19 -11.41 5.26
C ASP A 89 -11.30 -11.94 6.40
N LEU A 90 -11.37 -13.26 6.64
CA LEU A 90 -10.58 -13.90 7.70
C LEU A 90 -9.14 -14.18 7.27
N ARG A 91 -8.84 -14.14 5.97
CA ARG A 91 -7.49 -14.40 5.46
C ARG A 91 -6.52 -13.28 5.85
N SER A 92 -6.97 -12.04 5.82
CA SER A 92 -6.23 -10.87 6.26
C SER A 92 -5.99 -10.91 7.78
N LEU A 93 -6.97 -11.41 8.55
CA LEU A 93 -6.76 -11.72 9.97
C LEU A 93 -5.67 -12.78 10.14
N HIS A 94 -5.76 -13.90 9.42
CA HIS A 94 -4.75 -14.96 9.49
C HIS A 94 -3.36 -14.45 9.11
N PHE A 95 -3.25 -13.61 8.08
CA PHE A 95 -1.98 -13.03 7.68
C PHE A 95 -1.39 -12.11 8.77
N LEU A 96 -2.21 -11.25 9.38
CA LEU A 96 -1.80 -10.44 10.53
C LEU A 96 -1.31 -11.32 11.70
N LEU A 97 -2.07 -12.36 12.04
CA LEU A 97 -1.73 -13.28 13.12
C LEU A 97 -0.44 -14.04 12.84
N MET A 98 -0.23 -14.52 11.62
CA MET A 98 1.00 -15.17 11.19
C MET A 98 2.22 -14.26 11.35
N LEU A 99 2.11 -12.99 10.95
CA LEU A 99 3.17 -12.00 11.14
C LEU A 99 3.45 -11.78 12.64
N ALA A 100 2.41 -11.64 13.46
CA ALA A 100 2.57 -11.44 14.90
C ALA A 100 3.21 -12.65 15.60
N VAL A 101 2.77 -13.86 15.26
CA VAL A 101 3.32 -15.12 15.80
C VAL A 101 4.76 -15.35 15.35
N SER A 102 5.17 -14.85 14.18
CA SER A 102 6.56 -14.96 13.71
C SER A 102 7.58 -14.25 14.60
N ALA A 103 7.15 -13.29 15.43
CA ALA A 103 8.00 -12.62 16.43
C ALA A 103 8.25 -13.48 17.68
N VAL A 104 7.46 -14.54 17.90
CA VAL A 104 7.57 -15.42 19.07
C VAL A 104 8.82 -16.31 18.91
N THR A 105 9.71 -16.27 19.89
CA THR A 105 10.98 -17.01 19.91
C THR A 105 11.25 -17.60 21.29
N GLY A 106 12.32 -18.39 21.45
CA GLY A 106 12.72 -18.91 22.76
C GLY A 106 12.99 -17.83 23.82
N HIS A 107 13.38 -16.62 23.39
CA HIS A 107 13.58 -15.46 24.28
C HIS A 107 12.34 -14.56 24.41
N HIS A 108 11.34 -14.76 23.54
CA HIS A 108 10.07 -14.03 23.52
C HIS A 108 8.91 -15.02 23.38
N PRO A 109 8.56 -15.76 24.45
CA PRO A 109 7.71 -16.94 24.35
C PRO A 109 6.20 -16.65 24.30
N LEU A 110 5.79 -15.41 24.58
CA LEU A 110 4.39 -14.99 24.59
C LEU A 110 4.19 -13.81 23.66
N LEU A 111 3.06 -13.82 22.96
CA LEU A 111 2.66 -12.70 22.11
C LEU A 111 2.33 -11.46 22.95
N THR A 112 2.72 -10.29 22.47
CA THR A 112 2.44 -9.00 23.11
C THR A 112 1.62 -8.09 22.20
N ALA A 113 1.07 -7.01 22.78
CA ALA A 113 0.37 -6.00 21.99
C ALA A 113 1.29 -5.32 20.97
N ALA A 114 2.59 -5.16 21.29
CA ALA A 114 3.57 -4.56 20.39
C ALA A 114 3.78 -5.41 19.12
N ASP A 115 3.79 -6.74 19.25
CA ASP A 115 3.94 -7.64 18.10
C ASP A 115 2.77 -7.51 17.11
N LEU A 116 1.55 -7.37 17.63
CA LEU A 116 0.36 -7.14 16.80
C LEU A 116 0.35 -5.75 16.16
N GLN A 117 0.86 -4.73 16.85
CA GLN A 117 1.03 -3.40 16.26
C GLN A 117 2.06 -3.41 15.13
N GLU A 118 3.20 -4.08 15.32
CA GLU A 118 4.23 -4.15 14.29
C GLU A 118 3.78 -5.00 13.10
N ALA A 119 3.12 -6.14 13.36
CA ALA A 119 2.46 -6.91 12.32
C ALA A 119 1.43 -6.07 11.53
N SER A 120 0.67 -5.20 12.21
CA SER A 120 -0.26 -4.28 11.56
C SER A 120 0.44 -3.26 10.68
N ARG A 121 1.60 -2.73 11.10
CA ARG A 121 2.41 -1.81 10.28
C ARG A 121 2.93 -2.50 9.02
N HIS A 122 3.44 -3.72 9.14
CA HIS A 122 3.86 -4.52 8.00
C HIS A 122 2.70 -4.83 7.04
N HIS A 123 1.53 -5.21 7.58
CA HIS A 123 0.33 -5.44 6.79
C HIS A 123 -0.14 -4.19 6.03
N ARG A 124 0.13 -2.99 6.57
CA ARG A 124 -0.30 -1.71 6.00
C ARG A 124 0.78 -0.98 5.22
N THR A 125 1.96 -1.58 5.05
CA THR A 125 3.08 -0.90 4.41
C THR A 125 2.72 -0.54 2.97
N ASP A 126 2.74 0.76 2.67
CA ASP A 126 2.51 1.25 1.31
C ASP A 126 3.73 0.91 0.44
N SER A 127 3.52 -0.02 -0.50
CA SER A 127 4.58 -0.47 -1.41
C SER A 127 5.13 0.68 -2.25
N ARG A 128 4.34 1.71 -2.56
CA ARG A 128 4.80 2.87 -3.32
C ARG A 128 5.69 3.78 -2.48
N ALA A 129 5.35 4.00 -1.22
CA ALA A 129 6.19 4.78 -0.30
C ALA A 129 7.60 4.15 -0.16
N ASN A 130 7.69 2.82 -0.07
CA ASN A 130 8.96 2.10 -0.03
C ASN A 130 9.78 2.25 -1.32
N ILE A 131 9.13 2.30 -2.49
CA ILE A 131 9.83 2.56 -3.75
C ILE A 131 10.41 3.98 -3.74
N VAL A 132 9.64 4.97 -3.28
CA VAL A 132 10.08 6.37 -3.20
C VAL A 132 11.32 6.52 -2.29
N HIS A 133 11.40 5.75 -1.21
CA HIS A 133 12.59 5.70 -0.34
C HIS A 133 13.89 5.30 -1.05
N GLY A 134 13.80 4.47 -2.09
CA GLY A 134 14.96 3.96 -2.83
C GLY A 134 15.40 4.86 -4.00
N LEU A 135 14.67 5.94 -4.28
CA LEU A 135 14.97 6.84 -5.40
C LEU A 135 16.20 7.70 -5.11
N SER A 136 16.88 8.15 -6.16
CA SER A 136 17.93 9.17 -6.04
C SER A 136 17.35 10.56 -5.75
N VAL A 137 18.17 11.46 -5.23
CA VAL A 137 17.77 12.86 -4.98
C VAL A 137 17.26 13.54 -6.26
N LEU A 138 17.86 13.24 -7.42
CA LEU A 138 17.41 13.77 -8.71
C LEU A 138 15.98 13.32 -9.04
N GLU A 139 15.68 12.05 -8.86
CA GLU A 139 14.34 11.50 -9.10
C GLU A 139 13.29 12.07 -8.14
N ILE A 140 13.67 12.24 -6.87
CA ILE A 140 12.84 12.94 -5.89
C ILE A 140 12.56 14.38 -6.34
N CYS A 141 13.57 15.11 -6.83
CA CYS A 141 13.36 16.45 -7.38
C CYS A 141 12.40 16.45 -8.58
N LEU A 142 12.45 15.45 -9.45
CA LEU A 142 11.51 15.31 -10.56
C LEU A 142 10.09 15.00 -10.07
N ILE A 143 9.91 14.16 -9.05
CA ILE A 143 8.61 13.90 -8.42
C ILE A 143 8.04 15.18 -7.81
N ILE A 144 8.87 16.00 -7.15
CA ILE A 144 8.44 17.29 -6.59
C ILE A 144 8.03 18.25 -7.72
N ALA A 145 8.78 18.33 -8.82
CA ALA A 145 8.38 19.11 -10.00
C ALA A 145 7.03 18.64 -10.55
N MET A 146 6.80 17.32 -10.65
CA MET A 146 5.52 16.75 -11.10
C MET A 146 4.37 17.06 -10.12
N LYS A 147 4.61 16.96 -8.81
CA LYS A 147 3.65 17.36 -7.77
C LYS A 147 3.23 18.83 -7.96
N HIS A 148 4.21 19.71 -8.16
CA HIS A 148 3.97 21.12 -8.41
C HIS A 148 3.15 21.38 -9.68
N LEU A 149 3.44 20.65 -10.77
CA LEU A 149 2.63 20.73 -11.99
C LEU A 149 1.20 20.25 -11.75
N ASN A 150 1.00 19.17 -11.01
CA ASN A 150 -0.34 18.72 -10.62
C ASN A 150 -1.08 19.77 -9.79
N ASP A 151 -0.41 20.41 -8.83
CA ASP A 151 -1.01 21.45 -7.98
C ASP A 151 -1.38 22.70 -8.79
N VAL A 152 -0.56 23.10 -9.77
CA VAL A 152 -0.77 24.31 -10.59
C VAL A 152 -1.81 24.09 -11.70
N TYR A 153 -1.80 22.92 -12.33
CA TYR A 153 -2.65 22.60 -13.47
C TYR A 153 -3.83 21.68 -13.11
N ASP A 154 -4.20 21.60 -11.83
CA ASP A 154 -5.36 20.84 -11.33
C ASP A 154 -5.41 19.38 -11.82
N GLY A 155 -4.26 18.71 -11.78
CA GLY A 155 -4.12 17.29 -12.15
C GLY A 155 -4.06 17.00 -13.66
N GLU A 156 -4.00 18.02 -14.52
CA GLU A 156 -3.79 17.85 -15.96
C GLU A 156 -2.42 17.18 -16.26
N PRO A 157 -2.34 16.35 -17.33
CA PRO A 157 -1.11 15.65 -17.67
C PRO A 157 -0.02 16.59 -18.17
N PHE A 158 1.23 16.18 -17.97
CA PHE A 158 2.41 16.93 -18.37
C PHE A 158 3.38 16.05 -19.14
N ASN A 159 4.35 16.68 -19.82
CA ASN A 159 5.43 15.98 -20.51
C ASN A 159 6.80 16.26 -19.86
N PHE A 160 7.84 15.59 -20.33
CA PHE A 160 9.20 15.74 -19.79
C PHE A 160 9.69 17.20 -19.86
N GLN A 161 9.36 17.93 -20.93
CA GLN A 161 9.82 19.31 -21.09
C GLN A 161 9.24 20.24 -20.02
N MET A 162 7.97 20.06 -19.64
CA MET A 162 7.34 20.80 -18.54
C MET A 162 8.02 20.49 -17.21
N VAL A 163 8.24 19.21 -16.91
CA VAL A 163 8.92 18.77 -15.68
C VAL A 163 10.35 19.30 -15.62
N TYR A 164 11.09 19.21 -16.72
CA TYR A 164 12.46 19.72 -16.82
C TYR A 164 12.52 21.23 -16.61
N ASN A 165 11.57 21.99 -17.19
CA ASN A 165 11.49 23.43 -16.99
C ASN A 165 11.23 23.78 -15.52
N GLU A 166 10.32 23.06 -14.85
CA GLU A 166 10.02 23.29 -13.43
C GLU A 166 11.22 22.93 -12.53
N PHE A 167 11.92 21.84 -12.84
CA PHE A 167 13.19 21.47 -12.19
C PHE A 167 14.29 22.52 -12.40
N GLN A 168 14.39 23.09 -13.60
CA GLN A 168 15.34 24.16 -13.90
C GLN A 168 15.05 25.44 -13.10
N LYS A 169 13.78 25.80 -12.88
CA LYS A 169 13.42 26.93 -12.00
C LYS A 169 13.95 26.72 -10.58
N PHE A 170 13.94 25.48 -10.07
CA PHE A 170 14.52 25.16 -8.77
C PHE A 170 16.05 25.36 -8.75
N ILE A 171 16.77 24.85 -9.76
CA ILE A 171 18.23 24.98 -9.85
C ILE A 171 18.65 26.44 -9.98
N GLN A 172 18.01 27.20 -10.87
CA GLN A 172 18.42 28.57 -11.21
C GLN A 172 18.29 29.55 -10.03
N ARG A 173 17.39 29.27 -9.08
CA ARG A 173 17.24 30.07 -7.86
C ARG A 173 18.45 29.96 -6.91
N LYS A 174 19.31 28.95 -7.08
CA LYS A 174 20.48 28.72 -6.21
C LYS A 174 21.76 28.64 -7.04
N ALA A 175 22.53 29.73 -7.03
CA ALA A 175 23.78 29.91 -7.79
C ALA A 175 24.87 28.84 -7.56
N HIS A 176 24.73 28.00 -6.52
CA HIS A 176 25.65 26.89 -6.19
C HIS A 176 24.92 25.56 -5.99
N SER A 177 23.96 25.27 -6.87
CA SER A 177 23.23 23.99 -6.86
C SER A 177 24.15 22.82 -7.28
N MET A 178 24.30 21.83 -6.40
CA MET A 178 24.93 20.54 -6.75
C MET A 178 24.09 19.68 -7.70
N TYR A 179 22.93 20.19 -8.13
CA TYR A 179 21.94 19.48 -8.95
C TYR A 179 21.95 19.91 -10.41
N ASN A 180 23.00 20.59 -10.88
CA ASN A 180 23.13 20.98 -12.28
C ASN A 180 23.52 19.78 -13.16
N PHE A 181 22.54 18.93 -13.45
CA PHE A 181 22.70 17.76 -14.31
C PHE A 181 22.40 18.09 -15.77
N GLU A 182 23.12 17.44 -16.69
CA GLU A 182 22.83 17.55 -18.13
C GLU A 182 21.46 16.95 -18.48
N LYS A 183 20.75 17.54 -19.46
CA LYS A 183 19.42 17.10 -19.90
C LYS A 183 19.31 15.58 -20.14
N PRO A 184 20.30 14.88 -20.76
CA PRO A 184 20.24 13.43 -20.94
C PRO A 184 20.23 12.63 -19.63
N VAL A 185 20.92 13.11 -18.58
CA VAL A 185 20.92 12.47 -17.26
C VAL A 185 19.55 12.62 -16.59
N VAL A 186 18.96 13.81 -16.70
CA VAL A 186 17.61 14.08 -16.18
C VAL A 186 16.55 13.27 -16.95
N MET A 187 16.71 13.11 -18.26
CA MET A 187 15.85 12.25 -19.07
C MET A 187 15.97 10.78 -18.64
N LYS A 188 17.18 10.28 -18.36
CA LYS A 188 17.37 8.92 -17.85
C LYS A 188 16.68 8.70 -16.49
N ALA A 189 16.73 9.68 -15.60
CA ALA A 189 16.01 9.63 -14.32
C ALA A 189 14.48 9.61 -14.53
N PHE A 190 13.97 10.43 -15.45
CA PHE A 190 12.55 10.42 -15.82
C PHE A 190 12.11 9.08 -16.43
N GLU A 191 12.92 8.48 -17.29
CA GLU A 191 12.67 7.14 -17.85
C GLU A 191 12.67 6.05 -16.78
N HIS A 192 13.53 6.17 -15.76
CA HIS A 192 13.53 5.25 -14.64
C HIS A 192 12.25 5.37 -13.80
N LEU A 193 11.72 6.58 -13.57
CA LEU A 193 10.43 6.78 -12.91
C LEU A 193 9.26 6.14 -13.69
N LEU A 194 9.31 6.15 -15.02
CA LEU A 194 8.36 5.43 -15.87
C LEU A 194 8.51 3.92 -15.71
N GLN A 195 9.74 3.41 -15.65
CA GLN A 195 10.03 1.98 -15.47
C GLN A 195 9.54 1.46 -14.11
N LEU A 196 9.58 2.30 -13.07
CA LEU A 196 9.07 1.99 -11.74
C LEU A 196 7.55 2.14 -11.60
N GLU A 197 6.85 2.53 -12.68
CA GLU A 197 5.41 2.82 -12.70
C GLU A 197 4.97 3.85 -11.64
N LEU A 198 5.87 4.75 -11.24
CA LEU A 198 5.52 5.93 -10.43
C LEU A 198 4.91 7.02 -11.30
N VAL A 199 5.21 6.98 -12.59
CA VAL A 199 4.68 7.85 -13.64
C VAL A 199 4.16 6.95 -14.75
N ARG A 200 2.99 7.26 -15.31
CA ARG A 200 2.37 6.47 -16.37
C ARG A 200 2.08 7.32 -17.60
N PRO A 201 2.39 6.85 -18.81
CA PRO A 201 1.96 7.50 -20.03
C PRO A 201 0.46 7.30 -20.28
N LEU A 202 -0.22 8.36 -20.69
CA LEU A 202 -1.66 8.30 -21.00
C LEU A 202 -1.94 7.51 -22.28
N GLU A 203 -1.02 7.57 -23.22
CA GLU A 203 -1.09 6.84 -24.48
C GLU A 203 0.06 5.84 -24.59
N ARG A 204 -0.21 4.72 -25.29
CA ARG A 204 0.86 3.79 -25.61
C ARG A 204 1.89 4.51 -26.50
N PRO A 205 3.20 4.43 -26.19
CA PRO A 205 4.21 5.08 -27.01
C PRO A 205 4.11 4.57 -28.45
N CYS A 206 3.73 5.45 -29.38
CA CYS A 206 3.81 5.17 -30.80
C CYS A 206 5.25 5.37 -31.27
N VAL A 207 5.70 4.61 -32.27
CA VAL A 207 7.03 4.73 -32.88
C VAL A 207 7.33 6.17 -33.37
N ARG A 208 6.28 6.98 -33.59
CA ARG A 208 6.36 8.36 -34.09
C ARG A 208 6.47 9.43 -33.00
N THR A 209 6.15 9.12 -31.75
CA THR A 209 6.14 10.12 -30.67
C THR A 209 7.50 10.18 -30.00
N GLN A 210 8.16 11.34 -30.06
CA GLN A 210 9.39 11.56 -29.30
C GLN A 210 9.10 11.49 -27.81
N ARG A 211 9.95 10.76 -27.06
CA ARG A 211 9.72 10.44 -25.64
C ARG A 211 9.57 11.68 -24.76
N GLU A 212 10.22 12.79 -25.11
CA GLU A 212 10.16 14.03 -24.33
C GLU A 212 8.80 14.76 -24.40
N PHE A 213 7.99 14.46 -25.41
CA PHE A 213 6.65 15.06 -25.59
C PHE A 213 5.50 14.12 -25.22
N LEU A 214 5.82 12.91 -24.72
CA LEU A 214 4.81 11.98 -24.25
C LEU A 214 4.11 12.55 -23.02
N LEU A 215 2.78 12.64 -23.07
CA LEU A 215 1.97 13.05 -21.94
C LEU A 215 1.90 11.92 -20.92
N VAL A 216 2.18 12.27 -19.67
CA VAL A 216 2.26 11.36 -18.54
C VAL A 216 1.47 11.92 -17.35
N GLN A 217 1.17 11.02 -16.41
CA GLN A 217 0.52 11.33 -15.15
C GLN A 217 1.30 10.72 -13.99
N LEU A 218 1.44 11.47 -12.89
CA LEU A 218 2.02 10.99 -11.64
C LEU A 218 1.03 10.08 -10.92
N LEU A 219 1.50 8.92 -10.44
CA LEU A 219 0.69 7.93 -9.71
C LEU A 219 0.93 7.98 -8.19
N LEU A 220 1.38 9.12 -7.70
CA LEU A 220 1.62 9.38 -6.28
C LEU A 220 0.79 10.59 -5.85
N ASP A 221 0.10 10.46 -4.73
CA ASP A 221 -0.64 11.55 -4.13
C ASP A 221 0.30 12.49 -3.35
N SER A 222 -0.10 13.75 -3.19
CA SER A 222 0.66 14.76 -2.46
C SER A 222 1.04 14.30 -1.04
N THR A 223 0.14 13.62 -0.34
CA THR A 223 0.39 13.05 0.99
C THR A 223 1.47 11.98 0.97
N GLN A 224 1.42 11.03 0.02
CA GLN A 224 2.42 9.97 -0.12
C GLN A 224 3.82 10.55 -0.38
N ILE A 225 3.91 11.60 -1.20
CA ILE A 225 5.17 12.29 -1.50
C ILE A 225 5.71 12.98 -0.25
N MET A 226 4.87 13.73 0.46
CA MET A 226 5.28 14.46 1.66
C MET A 226 5.69 13.52 2.80
N ASP A 227 4.95 12.43 3.00
CA ASP A 227 5.26 11.42 4.00
C ASP A 227 6.58 10.72 3.67
N ALA A 228 6.79 10.30 2.42
CA ALA A 228 8.04 9.69 1.99
C ALA A 228 9.25 10.63 2.16
N LEU A 229 9.09 11.93 1.92
CA LEU A 229 10.14 12.93 2.13
C LEU A 229 10.53 13.13 3.60
N GLN A 230 9.61 12.92 4.53
CA GLN A 230 9.91 13.01 5.97
C GLN A 230 10.91 11.94 6.40
N VAL A 231 10.73 10.72 5.88
CA VAL A 231 11.51 9.53 6.24
C VAL A 231 12.64 9.21 5.26
N TYR A 232 12.81 9.99 4.18
CA TYR A 232 13.89 9.81 3.20
C TYR A 232 15.28 10.04 3.81
N PRO A 233 16.23 9.08 3.70
CA PRO A 233 17.57 9.18 4.29
C PRO A 233 18.36 10.37 3.73
N ASN A 234 18.94 11.20 4.61
CA ASN A 234 19.81 12.34 4.24
C ASN A 234 19.20 13.28 3.17
N CYS A 235 17.86 13.43 3.15
CA CYS A 235 17.20 14.33 2.22
C CYS A 235 17.72 15.77 2.40
N PRO A 236 18.28 16.40 1.35
CA PRO A 236 18.78 17.76 1.44
C PRO A 236 17.70 18.75 1.89
N THR A 237 18.05 19.65 2.80
CA THR A 237 17.09 20.57 3.42
C THR A 237 16.40 21.48 2.41
N ASP A 238 17.11 21.85 1.35
CA ASP A 238 16.57 22.66 0.28
C ASP A 238 15.53 21.95 -0.58
N VAL A 239 15.69 20.65 -0.81
CA VAL A 239 14.69 19.81 -1.49
C VAL A 239 13.43 19.71 -0.63
N LYS A 240 13.55 19.52 0.69
CA LYS A 240 12.39 19.54 1.61
C LYS A 240 11.66 20.87 1.62
N GLN A 241 12.40 21.98 1.66
CA GLN A 241 11.83 23.32 1.61
C GLN A 241 11.08 23.57 0.30
N TRP A 242 11.64 23.11 -0.82
CA TRP A 242 11.00 23.25 -2.12
C TRP A 242 9.73 22.41 -2.24
N ALA A 243 9.72 21.17 -1.71
CA ALA A 243 8.51 20.34 -1.70
C ALA A 243 7.37 20.94 -0.87
N ALA A 244 7.71 21.61 0.24
CA ALA A 244 6.76 22.28 1.12
C ALA A 244 6.31 23.65 0.59
N SER A 245 7.06 24.26 -0.32
CA SER A 245 6.62 25.49 -0.97
C SER A 245 5.49 25.16 -1.94
N SER A 246 4.25 25.30 -1.49
CA SER A 246 3.13 25.53 -2.41
C SER A 246 3.56 26.69 -3.32
N LEU A 247 3.46 26.55 -4.63
CA LEU A 247 3.76 27.61 -5.59
C LEU A 247 2.77 28.78 -5.40
N SER A 248 2.95 29.56 -4.34
CA SER A 248 2.27 30.83 -4.08
C SER A 248 2.98 31.96 -4.82
N TRP A 249 3.27 31.77 -6.11
CA TRP A 249 4.02 32.75 -6.91
C TRP A 249 3.58 32.73 -8.39
N LEU A 250 2.27 32.77 -8.61
CA LEU A 250 1.71 33.56 -9.72
C LEU A 250 1.40 34.96 -9.19
#